data_AF-A0A0V0HRP0-F1
#
_entry.id   AF-A0A0V0HRP0-F1
#
_cell.length_a   1.000
_cell.length_b   1.000
_cell.length_c   1.000
_cell.angle_alpha   90.00
_cell.angle_beta   90.00
_cell.angle_gamma   90.00
#
_symmetry.space_group_name_H-M   'P 1'
#
loop_
_entity.id
_entity.type
_entity.pdbx_description
1 polymer ?
#
loop_
_entity_poly.entity_id
_entity_poly.type
_entity_poly.pdbx_seq_one_letter_code
_entity_poly.pdbx_strand_id
1 'polypeptide(L)'
;MDRLSQILGGAIGIMPSIYLGMPLGAEYRSIDIWNPILEKCEKKLTRWRSQYLSLGGRLTLINSVLDALPTYMLSIFHIPQSVVQRLDKIRRNFLWQGNKERKGFHLVKWKNIIRSKSQGELGIENLKNQSKAPKVKLQWRYSQESQTLKCSVIKTKYEELDNWVSKEVTTPYGVSLWRSIRSYWPFLRSQSTIKVDNGNKTLFLGRQVDGSCQDTSFIP
;
A
#
# COMPACT_ATOMS: atom_id res chain seq x y z
N MET A 1 -27.12 5.11 19.46
CA MET A 1 -26.32 3.87 19.64
C MET A 1 -26.72 3.14 20.92
N ASP A 2 -27.01 3.88 22.00
CA ASP A 2 -27.35 3.33 23.32
C ASP A 2 -28.58 2.40 23.36
N ARG A 3 -29.59 2.68 22.52
CA ARG A 3 -30.78 1.84 22.40
C ARG A 3 -30.49 0.47 21.76
N LEU A 4 -29.56 0.41 20.81
CA LEU A 4 -29.16 -0.85 20.15
C LEU A 4 -28.22 -1.67 21.04
N SER A 5 -27.33 -1.04 21.82
CA SER A 5 -26.48 -1.74 22.79
C SER A 5 -27.30 -2.37 23.92
N GLN A 6 -28.38 -1.72 24.37
CA GLN A 6 -29.31 -2.29 25.35
C GLN A 6 -30.07 -3.52 24.82
N ILE A 7 -30.48 -3.50 23.56
CA ILE A 7 -31.21 -4.62 22.94
C ILE A 7 -30.28 -5.82 22.68
N LEU A 8 -29.05 -5.57 22.24
CA LEU A 8 -28.08 -6.60 21.86
C LEU A 8 -27.16 -7.05 23.00
N GLY A 9 -27.25 -6.41 24.18
CA GLY A 9 -26.41 -6.72 25.35
C GLY A 9 -24.92 -6.43 25.16
N GLY A 10 -24.55 -5.64 24.15
CA GLY A 10 -23.14 -5.38 23.79
C GLY A 10 -22.61 -4.07 24.37
N ALA A 11 -21.38 -4.07 24.89
CA ALA A 11 -20.70 -2.85 25.33
C ALA A 11 -20.36 -1.92 24.15
N ILE A 12 -20.54 -0.61 24.34
CA ILE A 12 -20.20 0.39 23.32
C ILE A 12 -18.68 0.57 23.30
N GLY A 13 -18.03 0.09 22.24
CA GLY A 13 -16.60 0.30 22.04
C GLY A 13 -16.27 1.75 21.69
N ILE A 14 -15.20 2.28 22.28
CA ILE A 14 -14.67 3.61 21.99
C ILE A 14 -13.72 3.49 20.79
N MET A 15 -13.91 4.32 19.76
CA MET A 15 -12.95 4.44 18.66
C MET A 15 -11.81 5.39 19.06
N PRO A 16 -10.56 5.12 18.63
CA PRO A 16 -10.14 4.09 17.69
C PRO A 16 -9.81 2.74 18.35
N SER A 17 -10.33 1.64 17.80
CA SER A 17 -10.05 0.26 18.26
C SER A 17 -9.07 -0.45 17.33
N ILE A 18 -8.24 -1.38 17.84
CA ILE A 18 -7.27 -2.11 17.01
C ILE A 18 -7.90 -3.40 16.50
N TYR A 19 -8.02 -3.55 15.18
CA TYR A 19 -8.49 -4.78 14.53
C TYR A 19 -7.42 -5.33 13.60
N LEU A 20 -7.05 -6.60 13.77
CA LEU A 20 -5.97 -7.27 13.01
C LEU A 20 -4.64 -6.48 13.03
N GLY A 21 -4.38 -5.72 14.10
CA GLY A 21 -3.20 -4.86 14.22
C GLY A 21 -3.29 -3.52 13.49
N MET A 22 -4.47 -3.12 13.03
CA MET A 22 -4.76 -1.84 12.39
C MET A 22 -5.72 -1.01 13.26
N PRO A 23 -5.45 0.29 13.50
CA PRO A 23 -6.39 1.15 14.21
C PRO A 23 -7.58 1.49 13.31
N LEU A 24 -8.77 1.01 13.69
CA LEU A 24 -10.05 1.36 13.09
C LEU A 24 -10.48 2.75 13.57
N GLY A 25 -10.81 3.63 12.63
CA GLY A 25 -11.25 5.00 12.94
C GLY A 25 -10.13 6.00 13.20
N ALA A 26 -8.86 5.60 13.05
CA ALA A 26 -7.77 6.56 13.01
C ALA A 26 -7.85 7.41 11.74
N GLU A 27 -7.36 8.64 11.82
CA GLU A 27 -7.31 9.53 10.66
C GLU A 27 -6.42 8.96 9.57
N TYR A 28 -6.91 8.95 8.32
CA TYR A 28 -6.23 8.33 7.17
C TYR A 28 -4.79 8.82 6.94
N ARG A 29 -4.45 10.04 7.39
CA ARG A 29 -3.12 10.65 7.25
C ARG A 29 -2.30 10.66 8.54
N SER A 30 -2.80 10.10 9.64
CA SER A 30 -2.09 10.11 10.91
C SER A 30 -0.78 9.31 10.81
N ILE A 31 0.28 9.89 11.37
CA ILE A 31 1.59 9.25 11.50
C ILE A 31 1.51 8.12 12.54
N ASP A 32 0.60 8.22 13.51
CA ASP A 32 0.51 7.29 14.65
C ASP A 32 0.11 5.88 14.25
N ILE A 33 -0.60 5.73 13.13
CA ILE A 33 -0.93 4.44 12.53
C ILE A 33 0.33 3.61 12.24
N TRP A 34 1.46 4.26 11.98
CA TRP A 34 2.70 3.61 11.61
C TRP A 34 3.61 3.26 12.80
N ASN A 35 3.37 3.84 13.99
CA ASN A 35 4.20 3.60 15.18
C ASN A 35 4.26 2.10 15.57
N PRO A 36 3.13 1.34 15.60
CA PRO A 36 3.16 -0.08 15.94
C PRO A 36 4.01 -0.92 14.97
N ILE A 37 4.11 -0.50 13.71
CA ILE A 37 4.93 -1.20 12.70
C ILE A 37 6.40 -0.87 12.89
N LEU A 38 6.73 0.40 13.14
CA LEU A 38 8.09 0.83 13.43
C LEU A 38 8.64 0.07 14.65
N GLU A 39 7.86 0.00 15.73
CA GLU A 39 8.22 -0.74 16.94
C GLU A 39 8.37 -2.25 16.68
N LYS A 40 7.49 -2.86 15.88
CA LYS A 40 7.62 -4.27 15.48
C LYS A 40 8.90 -4.53 14.69
N CYS A 41 9.25 -3.63 13.77
CA CYS A 41 10.51 -3.72 13.02
C CYS A 41 11.72 -3.64 13.96
N GLU A 42 11.76 -2.64 14.85
CA GLU A 42 12.86 -2.47 15.82
C GLU A 42 12.98 -3.65 16.79
N LYS A 43 11.85 -4.19 17.27
CA LYS A 43 11.82 -5.37 18.13
C LYS A 43 12.34 -6.62 17.43
N LYS A 44 11.99 -6.83 16.15
CA LYS A 44 12.53 -7.94 15.36
C LYS A 44 14.04 -7.79 15.14
N LEU A 45 14.51 -6.58 14.86
CA LEU A 45 15.94 -6.31 14.71
C LEU A 45 16.72 -6.58 16.00
N THR A 46 16.17 -6.23 17.15
CA THR A 46 16.82 -6.50 18.44
C THR A 46 16.93 -8.00 18.71
N ARG A 47 15.92 -8.79 18.30
CA ARG A 47 15.93 -10.24 18.42
C ARG A 47 16.94 -10.88 17.46
N TRP A 48 17.11 -10.34 16.26
CA TRP A 48 18.13 -10.82 15.33
C TRP A 48 19.48 -10.28 15.76
N ARG A 49 20.30 -11.17 16.31
CA ARG A 49 21.71 -10.86 16.60
C ARG A 49 22.45 -10.66 15.28
N SER A 50 22.43 -9.41 14.79
CA SER A 50 23.03 -8.97 13.52
C SER A 50 24.53 -9.30 13.43
N GLN A 51 25.18 -9.60 14.55
CA GLN A 51 26.57 -10.07 14.64
C GLN A 51 26.80 -11.47 14.05
N TYR A 52 25.79 -12.34 13.99
CA TYR A 52 25.92 -13.70 13.48
C TYR A 52 25.47 -13.85 12.02
N LEU A 53 25.09 -12.74 11.38
CA LEU A 53 24.54 -12.75 10.03
C LEU A 53 25.52 -12.10 9.05
N SER A 54 25.78 -12.80 7.95
CA SER A 54 26.51 -12.24 6.82
C SER A 54 25.78 -11.02 6.25
N LEU A 55 26.47 -10.18 5.48
CA LEU A 55 25.83 -9.05 4.80
C LEU A 55 24.67 -9.50 3.89
N GLY A 56 24.85 -10.61 3.17
CA GLY A 56 23.80 -11.23 2.36
C GLY A 56 22.62 -11.75 3.19
N GLY A 57 22.87 -12.39 4.34
CA GLY A 57 21.81 -12.83 5.24
C GLY A 57 20.98 -11.66 5.79
N ARG A 58 21.63 -10.55 6.13
CA ARG A 58 20.96 -9.32 6.56
C ARG A 58 20.09 -8.74 5.45
N LEU A 59 20.60 -8.66 4.23
CA LEU A 59 19.85 -8.21 3.06
C LEU A 59 18.59 -9.07 2.81
N THR A 60 18.74 -10.40 2.87
CA THR A 60 17.61 -11.32 2.73
C THR A 60 16.55 -11.10 3.81
N LEU A 61 16.94 -10.87 5.07
CA LEU A 61 16.00 -10.58 6.15
C LEU A 61 15.29 -9.23 5.99
N ILE A 62 15.97 -8.21 5.46
CA ILE A 62 15.33 -6.93 5.12
C ILE A 62 14.21 -7.18 4.12
N ASN A 63 14.53 -7.82 2.99
CA ASN A 63 13.57 -8.02 1.90
C ASN A 63 12.44 -8.99 2.26
N SER A 64 12.72 -10.07 3.00
CA SER A 64 11.72 -11.08 3.32
C SER A 64 10.83 -10.70 4.51
N VAL A 65 11.34 -9.92 5.46
CA VAL A 65 10.60 -9.62 6.71
C VAL A 65 10.33 -8.14 6.89
N LEU A 66 11.36 -7.27 6.85
CA LEU A 66 11.15 -5.83 7.11
C LEU A 66 10.37 -5.14 5.99
N ASP A 67 10.45 -5.64 4.76
CA ASP A 67 9.67 -5.14 3.63
C ASP A 67 8.25 -5.72 3.65
N ALA A 68 8.08 -6.97 4.06
CA ALA A 68 6.77 -7.62 4.15
C ALA A 68 5.88 -7.08 5.28
N LEU A 69 6.46 -6.66 6.41
CA LEU A 69 5.73 -6.11 7.56
C LEU A 69 4.85 -4.89 7.21
N PRO A 70 5.37 -3.82 6.58
CA PRO A 70 4.57 -2.66 6.22
C PRO A 70 3.65 -2.90 5.02
N THR A 71 3.85 -3.94 4.20
CA THR A 71 3.10 -4.18 2.95
C THR A 71 1.58 -4.12 3.14
N TYR A 72 1.07 -4.70 4.23
CA TYR A 72 -0.37 -4.68 4.52
C TYR A 72 -0.88 -3.24 4.71
N MET A 73 -0.22 -2.42 5.55
CA MET A 73 -0.59 -1.01 5.74
C MET A 73 -0.37 -0.19 4.48
N LEU A 74 0.69 -0.46 3.71
CA LEU A 74 1.00 0.25 2.45
C LEU A 74 -0.09 0.06 1.38
N SER A 75 -0.80 -1.07 1.43
CA SER A 75 -1.91 -1.34 0.51
C SER A 75 -3.14 -0.47 0.77
N ILE A 76 -3.31 0.00 2.01
CA ILE A 76 -4.49 0.73 2.49
C ILE A 76 -4.20 2.22 2.64
N PHE A 77 -3.12 2.54 3.37
CA PHE A 77 -2.76 3.90 3.75
C PHE A 77 -1.71 4.52 2.83
N HIS A 78 -1.69 5.85 2.82
CA HIS A 78 -0.59 6.60 2.27
C HIS A 78 0.55 6.63 3.29
N ILE A 79 1.78 6.35 2.84
CA ILE A 79 2.95 6.41 3.73
C ILE A 79 3.52 7.84 3.74
N PRO A 80 3.54 8.53 4.89
CA PRO A 80 4.14 9.85 4.97
C PRO A 80 5.66 9.77 4.85
N GLN A 81 6.27 10.83 4.32
CA GLN A 81 7.71 10.89 4.05
C GLN A 81 8.57 10.66 5.31
N SER A 82 8.11 11.13 6.48
CA SER A 82 8.77 10.94 7.77
C SER A 82 8.89 9.47 8.15
N VAL A 83 7.83 8.68 7.91
CA VAL A 83 7.81 7.23 8.19
C VAL A 83 8.71 6.48 7.23
N VAL A 84 8.73 6.85 5.94
CA VAL A 84 9.69 6.28 4.96
C VAL A 84 11.12 6.49 5.45
N GLN A 85 11.48 7.71 5.85
CA GLN A 85 12.83 8.02 6.34
C GLN A 85 13.20 7.25 7.61
N ARG A 86 12.24 7.04 8.52
CA ARG A 86 12.43 6.22 9.73
C ARG A 86 12.65 4.75 9.40
N LEU A 87 11.81 4.15 8.55
CA LEU A 87 11.99 2.76 8.09
C LEU A 87 13.32 2.59 7.35
N ASP A 88 13.68 3.53 6.48
CA ASP A 88 14.97 3.54 5.80
C ASP A 88 16.14 3.60 6.78
N LYS A 89 16.03 4.39 7.85
CA LYS A 89 17.05 4.47 8.91
C LYS A 89 17.20 3.12 9.62
N ILE A 90 16.09 2.47 9.94
CA ILE A 90 16.05 1.14 10.58
C ILE A 90 16.74 0.10 9.67
N ARG A 91 16.37 0.04 8.39
CA ARG A 91 16.98 -0.88 7.40
C ARG A 91 18.46 -0.59 7.19
N ARG A 92 18.85 0.69 7.08
CA ARG A 92 20.26 1.13 6.97
C ARG A 92 21.10 0.65 8.13
N ASN A 93 20.62 0.90 9.34
CA ASN A 93 21.34 0.55 10.56
C ASN A 93 21.50 -0.97 10.65
N PHE A 94 20.47 -1.74 10.32
CA PHE A 94 20.61 -3.19 10.30
C PHE A 94 21.62 -3.70 9.26
N LEU A 95 21.58 -3.17 8.04
CA LEU A 95 22.47 -3.61 6.96
C LEU A 95 23.94 -3.31 7.26
N TRP A 96 24.26 -2.09 7.71
CA TRP A 96 25.65 -1.64 7.86
C TRP A 96 26.20 -1.82 9.27
N GLN A 97 25.39 -1.55 10.28
CA GLN A 97 25.88 -1.34 11.65
C GLN A 97 26.19 -2.66 12.37
N GLY A 98 25.56 -3.77 12.00
CA GLY A 98 26.00 -5.09 12.48
C GLY A 98 25.99 -5.20 14.01
N ASN A 99 27.19 -5.28 14.60
CA ASN A 99 27.39 -5.31 16.05
C ASN A 99 27.36 -3.87 16.64
N LYS A 100 26.69 -3.68 17.79
CA LYS A 100 26.49 -2.37 18.44
C LYS A 100 27.79 -1.66 18.83
N GLU A 101 28.91 -2.37 18.89
CA GLU A 101 30.20 -1.86 19.38
C GLU A 101 31.06 -1.16 18.32
N ARG A 102 30.84 -1.40 17.01
CA ARG A 102 31.58 -0.72 15.94
C ARG A 102 30.63 -0.01 14.99
N LYS A 103 30.91 1.27 14.70
CA LYS A 103 30.20 2.00 13.63
C LYS A 103 30.53 1.34 12.30
N GLY A 104 29.56 0.65 11.70
CA GLY A 104 29.68 0.14 10.34
C GLY A 104 29.81 1.28 9.33
N PHE A 105 30.75 1.15 8.39
CA PHE A 105 30.94 2.13 7.31
C PHE A 105 29.83 2.01 6.27
N HIS A 106 29.23 3.13 5.89
CA HIS A 106 28.27 3.20 4.80
C HIS A 106 29.01 3.22 3.46
N LEU A 107 29.26 2.03 2.89
CA LEU A 107 30.02 1.91 1.65
C LEU A 107 29.29 2.50 0.43
N VAL A 108 27.95 2.43 0.43
CA VAL A 108 27.12 2.86 -0.70
C VAL A 108 26.02 3.80 -0.22
N LYS A 109 25.75 4.85 -0.99
CA LYS A 109 24.63 5.78 -0.75
C LYS A 109 23.32 4.99 -0.74
N TRP A 110 22.50 5.15 0.29
CA TRP A 110 21.24 4.42 0.44
C TRP A 110 20.28 4.56 -0.74
N LYS A 111 20.27 5.72 -1.40
CA LYS A 111 19.47 5.95 -2.61
C LYS A 111 19.88 5.05 -3.79
N ASN A 112 21.10 4.50 -3.77
CA ASN A 112 21.63 3.55 -4.74
C ASN A 112 21.61 2.10 -4.21
N ILE A 113 20.90 1.85 -3.12
CA ILE A 113 20.65 0.49 -2.61
C ILE A 113 19.19 0.12 -2.83
N ILE A 114 18.31 1.13 -2.80
CA ILE A 114 16.86 1.01 -2.94
C ILE A 114 16.39 0.96 -4.42
N ARG A 115 17.25 1.17 -5.42
CA ARG A 115 16.80 1.02 -6.81
C ARG A 115 16.69 -0.45 -7.17
N SER A 116 15.98 -0.71 -8.27
CA SER A 116 15.67 -2.05 -8.72
C SER A 116 16.94 -2.86 -9.02
N LYS A 117 16.86 -4.18 -8.83
CA LYS A 117 17.95 -5.11 -9.19
C LYS A 117 18.35 -5.02 -10.66
N SER A 118 17.41 -4.64 -11.53
CA SER A 118 17.66 -4.40 -12.97
C SER A 118 18.70 -3.30 -13.23
N GLN A 119 18.93 -2.41 -12.26
CA GLN A 119 19.97 -1.37 -12.34
C GLN A 119 21.30 -1.79 -11.70
N GLY A 120 21.47 -3.08 -11.34
CA GLY A 120 22.72 -3.62 -10.78
C GLY A 120 22.91 -3.33 -9.28
N GLU A 121 21.86 -2.93 -8.56
CA GLU A 121 21.93 -2.60 -7.13
C GLU A 121 21.56 -3.79 -6.22
N LEU A 122 21.74 -3.61 -4.91
CA LEU A 122 21.49 -4.62 -3.86
C LEU A 122 20.04 -5.13 -3.80
N GLY A 123 19.08 -4.44 -4.45
CA GLY A 123 17.72 -4.93 -4.58
C GLY A 123 16.89 -4.87 -3.31
N ILE A 124 17.09 -3.82 -2.51
CA ILE A 124 16.12 -3.44 -1.47
C ILE A 124 14.99 -2.68 -2.17
N GLU A 125 13.75 -3.03 -1.89
CA GLU A 125 12.64 -2.39 -2.59
C GLU A 125 12.32 -1.00 -2.04
N ASN A 126 11.97 -0.09 -2.95
CA ASN A 126 11.55 1.26 -2.58
C ASN A 126 10.16 1.24 -1.98
N LEU A 127 10.05 1.56 -0.69
CA LEU A 127 8.79 1.67 0.04
C LEU A 127 7.75 2.53 -0.68
N LYS A 128 8.16 3.61 -1.34
CA LYS A 128 7.22 4.46 -2.11
C LYS A 128 6.68 3.71 -3.31
N ASN A 129 7.51 2.96 -4.02
CA ASN A 129 7.08 2.19 -5.19
C ASN A 129 6.26 0.96 -4.76
N GLN A 130 6.67 0.26 -3.68
CA GLN A 130 5.88 -0.80 -3.05
C GLN A 130 4.49 -0.33 -2.66
N SER A 131 4.33 0.92 -2.23
CA SER A 131 3.02 1.47 -1.88
C SER A 131 2.09 1.72 -3.07
N LYS A 132 2.63 1.81 -4.30
CA LYS A 132 1.84 2.11 -5.52
C LYS A 132 1.19 0.86 -6.07
N ALA A 133 1.94 -0.22 -6.21
CA ALA A 133 1.49 -1.42 -6.92
C ALA A 133 0.18 -2.03 -6.36
N PRO A 134 0.01 -2.21 -5.03
CA PRO A 134 -1.24 -2.72 -4.47
C PRO A 134 -2.44 -1.81 -4.75
N LYS A 135 -2.24 -0.48 -4.76
CA LYS A 135 -3.32 0.49 -5.04
C LYS A 135 -3.75 0.43 -6.50
N VAL A 136 -2.78 0.34 -7.40
CA VAL A 136 -3.05 0.13 -8.84
C VAL A 136 -3.78 -1.19 -9.07
N LYS A 137 -3.37 -2.27 -8.38
CA LYS A 137 -4.05 -3.56 -8.43
C LYS A 137 -5.51 -3.48 -7.94
N LEU A 138 -5.79 -2.76 -6.86
CA LEU A 138 -7.16 -2.56 -6.38
C LEU A 138 -8.01 -1.77 -7.38
N GLN A 139 -7.44 -0.74 -7.99
CA GLN A 139 -8.11 0.03 -9.05
C GLN A 139 -8.40 -0.86 -10.28
N TRP A 140 -7.46 -1.71 -10.67
CA TRP A 140 -7.65 -2.66 -11.76
C TRP A 140 -8.76 -3.67 -11.48
N ARG A 141 -8.79 -4.23 -10.25
CA ARG A 141 -9.86 -5.15 -9.83
C ARG A 141 -11.23 -4.48 -9.85
N TYR A 142 -11.32 -3.22 -9.44
CA TYR A 142 -12.57 -2.46 -9.56
C TYR A 142 -13.04 -2.35 -11.02
N SER A 143 -12.11 -2.13 -11.94
CA SER A 143 -12.33 -2.06 -13.39
C SER A 143 -12.88 -3.37 -13.96
N GLN A 144 -12.36 -4.50 -13.49
CA GLN A 144 -12.64 -5.83 -14.04
C GLN A 144 -13.84 -6.53 -13.38
N GLU A 145 -13.95 -6.40 -12.05
CA GLU A 145 -14.91 -7.12 -11.23
C GLU A 145 -16.14 -6.24 -10.91
N SER A 146 -16.77 -5.70 -11.96
CA SER A 146 -17.85 -4.71 -11.86
C SER A 146 -19.08 -5.21 -11.06
N GLN A 147 -19.27 -6.52 -10.98
CA GLN A 147 -20.42 -7.18 -10.35
C GLN A 147 -20.24 -7.50 -8.86
N THR A 148 -19.10 -7.19 -8.24
CA THR A 148 -18.90 -7.48 -6.82
C THR A 148 -19.61 -6.47 -5.91
N LEU A 149 -20.05 -6.92 -4.72
CA LEU A 149 -20.68 -6.06 -3.70
C LEU A 149 -19.81 -4.86 -3.31
N LYS A 150 -18.48 -5.00 -3.39
CA LYS A 150 -17.54 -3.90 -3.11
C LYS A 150 -17.64 -2.81 -4.17
N CYS A 151 -17.72 -3.21 -5.44
CA CYS A 151 -17.90 -2.28 -6.55
C CYS A 151 -19.28 -1.61 -6.48
N SER A 152 -20.36 -2.31 -6.13
CA SER A 152 -21.68 -1.69 -6.00
C SER A 152 -21.73 -0.63 -4.89
N VAL A 153 -21.11 -0.88 -3.74
CA VAL A 153 -21.00 0.11 -2.65
C VAL A 153 -20.21 1.34 -3.10
N ILE A 154 -19.09 1.15 -3.80
CA ILE A 154 -18.26 2.24 -4.31
C ILE A 154 -19.03 3.06 -5.37
N LYS A 155 -19.72 2.40 -6.30
CA LYS A 155 -20.56 3.04 -7.32
C LYS A 155 -21.68 3.85 -6.70
N THR A 156 -22.36 3.30 -5.69
CA THR A 156 -23.44 4.01 -4.98
C THR A 156 -22.92 5.21 -4.20
N LYS A 157 -21.73 5.10 -3.59
CA LYS A 157 -21.17 6.16 -2.74
C LYS A 157 -20.51 7.30 -3.52
N TYR A 158 -19.77 6.98 -4.58
CA TYR A 158 -18.94 7.96 -5.30
C TYR A 158 -19.42 8.25 -6.71
N GLU A 159 -20.51 7.60 -7.14
CA GLU A 159 -21.06 7.65 -8.49
C GLU A 159 -20.07 7.20 -9.58
N GLU A 160 -20.62 6.56 -10.61
CA GLU A 160 -19.82 6.08 -11.73
C GLU A 160 -19.69 7.19 -12.79
N LEU A 161 -18.47 7.50 -13.22
CA LEU A 161 -18.24 8.44 -14.33
C LEU A 161 -18.14 7.68 -15.65
N ASP A 162 -17.53 6.50 -15.59
CA ASP A 162 -17.35 5.55 -16.68
C ASP A 162 -17.34 4.13 -16.09
N ASN A 163 -17.66 3.09 -16.85
CA ASN A 163 -17.72 1.67 -16.39
C ASN A 163 -16.42 1.16 -15.74
N TRP A 164 -15.35 1.91 -15.94
CA TRP A 164 -14.00 1.61 -15.50
C TRP A 164 -13.54 2.52 -14.36
N VAL A 165 -14.26 3.62 -14.06
CA VAL A 165 -13.80 4.64 -13.12
C VAL A 165 -14.93 5.40 -12.40
N SER A 166 -14.78 5.57 -11.09
CA SER A 166 -15.67 6.43 -10.30
C SER A 166 -15.44 7.92 -10.56
N LYS A 167 -16.44 8.76 -10.27
CA LYS A 167 -16.26 10.22 -10.29
C LYS A 167 -15.14 10.63 -9.33
N GLU A 168 -14.55 11.81 -9.60
CA GLU A 168 -13.54 12.36 -8.71
C GLU A 168 -14.15 12.72 -7.36
N VAL A 169 -13.52 12.24 -6.29
CA VAL A 169 -13.97 12.49 -4.92
C VAL A 169 -13.63 13.93 -4.55
N THR A 170 -14.56 14.85 -4.83
CA THR A 170 -14.44 16.29 -4.59
C THR A 170 -14.92 16.68 -3.18
N THR A 171 -15.38 15.71 -2.38
CA THR A 171 -15.94 15.99 -1.06
C THR A 171 -14.89 16.61 -0.12
N PRO A 172 -15.21 17.73 0.56
CA PRO A 172 -14.30 18.39 1.50
C PRO A 172 -14.08 17.55 2.78
N TYR A 173 -15.04 16.69 3.12
CA TYR A 173 -14.96 15.79 4.28
C TYR A 173 -14.43 14.41 3.88
N GLY A 174 -13.39 13.97 4.59
CA GLY A 174 -12.84 12.62 4.51
C GLY A 174 -11.81 12.44 3.39
N VAL A 175 -10.53 12.37 3.76
CA VAL A 175 -9.52 11.73 2.92
C VAL A 175 -9.80 10.23 2.90
N SER A 176 -10.64 9.78 1.96
CA SER A 176 -11.01 8.38 1.87
C SER A 176 -9.90 7.57 1.21
N LEU A 177 -9.74 6.32 1.65
CA LEU A 177 -8.88 5.33 1.00
C LEU A 177 -9.12 5.25 -0.52
N TRP A 178 -10.40 5.34 -0.93
CA TRP A 178 -10.78 5.32 -2.34
C TRP A 178 -10.27 6.54 -3.11
N ARG A 179 -10.24 7.73 -2.51
CA ARG A 179 -9.66 8.94 -3.14
C ARG A 179 -8.19 8.74 -3.46
N SER A 180 -7.43 8.13 -2.56
CA SER A 180 -6.02 7.79 -2.80
C SER A 180 -5.86 6.75 -3.90
N ILE A 181 -6.69 5.71 -3.94
CA ILE A 181 -6.65 4.70 -5.00
C ILE A 181 -6.98 5.32 -6.36
N ARG A 182 -8.06 6.13 -6.42
CA ARG A 182 -8.52 6.83 -7.62
C ARG A 182 -7.47 7.79 -8.20
N SER A 183 -6.62 8.40 -7.37
CA SER A 183 -5.54 9.27 -7.83
C SER A 183 -4.49 8.57 -8.69
N TYR A 184 -4.36 7.23 -8.61
CA TYR A 184 -3.44 6.45 -9.44
C TYR A 184 -4.06 6.04 -10.79
N TRP A 185 -5.32 6.37 -11.06
CA TRP A 185 -5.96 6.06 -12.32
C TRP A 185 -5.28 6.66 -13.55
N PRO A 186 -4.82 7.94 -13.57
CA PRO A 186 -4.14 8.50 -14.74
C PRO A 186 -2.87 7.72 -15.09
N PHE A 187 -2.14 7.26 -14.06
CA PHE A 187 -0.98 6.41 -14.23
C PHE A 187 -1.38 5.06 -14.84
N LEU A 188 -2.40 4.38 -14.29
CA LEU A 188 -2.88 3.11 -14.83
C LEU A 188 -3.35 3.25 -16.29
N ARG A 189 -4.11 4.31 -16.61
CA ARG A 189 -4.58 4.61 -17.96
C ARG A 189 -3.42 4.78 -18.95
N SER A 190 -2.32 5.41 -18.53
CA SER A 190 -1.13 5.58 -19.39
C SER A 190 -0.43 4.27 -19.71
N GLN A 191 -0.58 3.24 -18.86
CA GLN A 191 0.08 1.94 -19.00
C GLN A 191 -0.86 0.86 -19.56
N SER A 192 -2.17 1.12 -19.63
CA SER A 192 -3.16 0.19 -20.14
C SER A 192 -3.49 0.47 -21.61
N THR A 193 -3.46 -0.57 -22.44
CA THR A 193 -4.03 -0.51 -23.79
C THR A 193 -5.38 -1.22 -23.80
N ILE A 194 -6.40 -0.58 -24.37
CA ILE A 194 -7.73 -1.16 -24.50
C ILE A 194 -7.77 -1.88 -25.85
N LYS A 195 -7.76 -3.22 -25.82
CA LYS A 195 -8.03 -3.99 -27.03
C LYS A 195 -9.55 -4.09 -27.20
N VAL A 196 -10.05 -3.39 -28.21
CA VAL A 196 -11.46 -3.44 -28.59
C VAL A 196 -11.68 -4.71 -29.39
N ASP A 197 -12.35 -5.68 -28.78
CA ASP A 197 -12.68 -6.94 -29.45
C ASP A 197 -14.00 -6.77 -30.23
N ASN A 198 -15.14 -6.75 -29.53
CA ASN A 198 -16.46 -6.77 -30.16
C ASN A 198 -17.23 -5.43 -30.17
N GLY A 199 -16.58 -4.28 -29.92
CA GLY A 199 -17.20 -2.94 -30.00
C GLY A 199 -18.30 -2.62 -28.97
N ASN A 200 -18.98 -3.63 -28.41
CA ASN A 200 -20.05 -3.50 -27.41
C ASN A 200 -19.58 -2.89 -26.08
N LYS A 201 -18.26 -2.88 -25.86
CA LYS A 201 -17.59 -2.60 -24.60
C LYS A 201 -16.86 -1.24 -24.61
N THR A 202 -16.93 -0.53 -25.73
CA THR A 202 -16.10 0.64 -26.03
C THR A 202 -17.00 1.85 -26.25
N LEU A 203 -16.86 2.83 -25.36
CA LEU A 203 -17.58 4.09 -25.46
C LEU A 203 -16.93 4.98 -26.51
N PHE A 204 -17.48 5.00 -27.73
CA PHE A 204 -17.15 6.04 -28.69
C PHE A 204 -17.82 7.39 -28.35
N LEU A 205 -18.96 7.39 -27.62
CA LEU A 205 -19.76 8.59 -27.33
C LEU A 205 -20.80 8.41 -26.18
N GLY A 206 -20.37 7.93 -25.02
CA GLY A 206 -21.16 8.10 -23.77
C GLY A 206 -22.51 7.35 -23.65
N ARG A 207 -22.55 6.01 -23.67
CA ARG A 207 -23.49 5.16 -22.89
C ARG A 207 -23.04 3.67 -22.82
N GLN A 208 -23.10 3.11 -21.60
CA GLN A 208 -22.84 1.75 -21.02
C GLN A 208 -22.94 0.46 -21.89
N VAL A 209 -22.34 -0.75 -21.64
CA VAL A 209 -21.41 -1.41 -20.65
C VAL A 209 -20.75 -2.65 -21.30
N ASP A 210 -19.68 -3.13 -20.67
CA ASP A 210 -19.28 -4.53 -20.40
C ASP A 210 -17.99 -5.01 -21.04
N GLY A 211 -16.82 -4.44 -20.71
CA GLY A 211 -15.51 -4.90 -21.18
C GLY A 211 -14.70 -5.72 -20.19
N SER A 212 -14.05 -6.80 -20.64
CA SER A 212 -13.09 -7.56 -19.83
C SER A 212 -11.69 -7.32 -20.41
N CYS A 213 -10.84 -6.65 -19.66
CA CYS A 213 -9.47 -6.33 -20.06
C CYS A 213 -8.55 -7.50 -19.70
N GLN A 214 -8.02 -8.25 -20.67
CA GLN A 214 -7.03 -9.30 -20.37
C GLN A 214 -5.61 -8.72 -20.29
N ASP A 215 -4.81 -9.39 -19.45
CA ASP A 215 -3.50 -9.00 -18.98
C ASP A 215 -2.50 -8.71 -20.12
N THR A 216 -1.89 -7.51 -20.08
CA THR A 216 -0.49 -7.38 -20.51
C THR A 216 0.35 -7.39 -19.24
N SER A 217 1.00 -8.53 -19.04
CA SER A 217 2.07 -8.79 -18.09
C SER A 217 2.69 -7.53 -17.47
N PHE A 218 2.44 -7.35 -16.17
CA PHE A 218 3.36 -6.62 -15.30
C PHE A 218 4.72 -7.35 -15.37
N ILE A 219 5.59 -6.87 -16.25
CA ILE A 219 7.00 -7.27 -16.28
C ILE A 219 7.75 -6.37 -15.26
N PRO A 220 8.69 -6.92 -14.46
CA PRO A 220 9.26 -6.26 -13.27
C PRO A 220 10.09 -4.99 -13.55
#